data_AF-A0A1A8P8C8-F1
#
_entry.id   AF-A0A1A8P8C8-F1
#
_cell.length_a   1.000
_cell.length_b   1.000
_cell.length_c   1.000
_cell.angle_alpha   90.00
_cell.angle_beta   90.00
_cell.angle_gamma   90.00
#
_symmetry.space_group_name_H-M   'P 1'
#
loop_
_entity.id
_entity.type
_entity.pdbx_description
1 polymer ?
#
loop_
_entity_poly.entity_id
_entity_poly.type
_entity_poly.pdbx_seq_one_letter_code
_entity_poly.pdbx_strand_id
1 'polypeptide(L)'
;MLVCSLGSGISTLTTSSTGITRSINPRETLSLLISAENQDCLLGPHQRSPVLFGLESTSGCTLRLDDIANCSLVSQLLLDVLRGPNYPQDVASFGNCSLDRSLDWVQIKTDTSSTEAQGCSIPLSLHLDIEWTKYGTLGNPQAKIVSIREVIQINTSSLDVLSGGGAVYPIRSSVSFIPVSAPAVPGLRATPTFNAKLPFDFFYPFV
;
A
#
# COMPACT_ATOMS: atom_id res chain seq x y z
N MET A 1 2.30 -15.68 2.23
CA MET A 1 1.34 -15.52 1.12
C MET A 1 1.73 -14.26 0.38
N LEU A 2 1.95 -14.33 -0.93
CA LEU A 2 2.27 -13.14 -1.74
C LEU A 2 1.01 -12.28 -1.89
N VAL A 3 1.18 -10.96 -1.84
CA VAL A 3 0.11 -10.03 -2.23
C VAL A 3 0.02 -10.06 -3.76
N CYS A 4 -1.03 -10.68 -4.30
CA CYS A 4 -1.24 -10.67 -5.76
C CYS A 4 -1.67 -9.29 -6.20
N SER A 5 -1.07 -8.80 -7.28
CA SER A 5 -1.39 -7.47 -7.79
C SER A 5 -1.41 -7.46 -9.31
N LEU A 6 -2.09 -6.47 -9.89
CA LEU A 6 -2.20 -6.29 -11.33
C LEU A 6 -0.99 -5.54 -11.91
N GLY A 7 -0.11 -6.22 -12.62
CA GLY A 7 0.87 -5.55 -13.48
C GLY A 7 0.26 -5.14 -14.82
N SER A 8 0.58 -3.95 -15.35
CA SER A 8 0.25 -3.56 -16.72
C SER A 8 1.12 -4.34 -17.71
N GLY A 9 0.70 -5.56 -18.07
CA GLY A 9 1.29 -6.32 -19.16
C GLY A 9 0.67 -5.95 -20.51
N ILE A 10 1.48 -5.55 -21.48
CA ILE A 10 1.03 -5.41 -22.87
C ILE A 10 0.81 -6.82 -23.45
N SER A 11 -0.43 -7.30 -23.42
CA SER A 11 -0.86 -8.39 -24.30
C SER A 11 -1.48 -7.77 -25.54
N THR A 12 -0.78 -7.87 -26.68
CA THR A 12 -1.29 -7.49 -27.99
C THR A 12 -2.48 -8.35 -28.37
N LEU A 13 -3.69 -7.83 -28.17
CA LEU A 13 -4.81 -7.99 -29.09
C LEU A 13 -5.81 -6.85 -28.82
N THR A 14 -6.01 -6.04 -29.85
CA THR A 14 -6.82 -4.83 -29.88
C THR A 14 -8.28 -5.08 -29.50
N THR A 15 -8.72 -4.51 -28.37
CA THR A 15 -9.82 -3.52 -28.22
C THR A 15 -10.10 -3.36 -26.73
N SER A 16 -9.77 -2.19 -26.16
CA SER A 16 -10.20 -1.66 -24.85
C SER A 16 -10.67 -2.69 -23.80
N SER A 17 -9.76 -3.52 -23.32
CA SER A 17 -9.99 -4.45 -22.20
C SER A 17 -8.65 -4.72 -21.53
N THR A 18 -8.40 -4.08 -20.40
CA THR A 18 -7.27 -4.41 -19.52
C THR A 18 -7.46 -5.83 -18.99
N GLY A 19 -6.77 -6.81 -19.58
CA GLY A 19 -6.81 -8.20 -19.13
C GLY A 19 -6.14 -8.36 -17.76
N ILE A 20 -6.84 -9.00 -16.83
CA ILE A 20 -6.34 -9.27 -15.47
C ILE A 20 -5.30 -10.40 -15.58
N THR A 21 -4.04 -10.13 -15.19
CA THR A 21 -2.95 -11.12 -15.30
C THR A 21 -2.33 -11.37 -13.92
N ARG A 22 -2.16 -12.64 -13.55
CA ARG A 22 -1.49 -13.04 -12.29
C ARG A 22 -0.01 -13.24 -12.54
N SER A 23 0.84 -12.47 -11.86
CA SER A 23 2.30 -12.67 -11.89
C SER A 23 2.86 -13.01 -10.51
N ILE A 24 3.96 -13.77 -10.50
CA ILE A 24 4.80 -14.03 -9.33
C ILE A 24 6.16 -13.30 -9.45
N ASN A 25 6.38 -12.59 -10.56
CA ASN A 25 7.60 -11.86 -10.81
C ASN A 25 7.59 -10.57 -9.96
N PRO A 26 8.59 -10.32 -9.09
CA PRO A 26 8.65 -9.10 -8.28
C PRO A 26 8.64 -7.81 -9.09
N ARG A 27 8.94 -7.86 -10.40
CA ARG A 27 8.86 -6.75 -11.35
C ARG A 27 7.45 -6.48 -11.91
N GLU A 28 6.50 -7.36 -11.62
CA GLU A 28 5.11 -7.31 -12.07
C GLU A 28 4.14 -7.46 -10.88
N THR A 29 4.67 -7.49 -9.66
CA THR A 29 3.92 -7.59 -8.40
C THR A 29 4.26 -6.45 -7.46
N LEU A 30 3.36 -6.16 -6.52
CA LEU A 30 3.61 -5.23 -5.42
C LEU A 30 4.89 -5.63 -4.67
N SER A 31 5.89 -4.76 -4.72
CA SER A 31 7.23 -5.01 -4.22
C SER A 31 7.82 -3.79 -3.56
N LEU A 32 8.75 -4.01 -2.65
CA LEU A 32 9.50 -2.98 -1.95
C LEU A 32 10.94 -2.98 -2.43
N LEU A 33 11.59 -1.82 -2.27
CA LEU A 33 13.02 -1.70 -2.49
C LEU A 33 13.79 -2.62 -1.53
N ILE A 34 14.95 -3.12 -1.93
CA ILE A 34 15.91 -3.76 -1.01
C ILE A 34 17.10 -2.82 -0.87
N SER A 35 17.57 -2.62 0.36
CA SER A 35 18.82 -1.89 0.60
C SER A 35 20.03 -2.65 0.05
N ALA A 36 20.75 -2.05 -0.89
CA ALA A 36 21.98 -2.60 -1.48
C ALA A 36 23.24 -1.96 -0.87
N GLU A 37 24.41 -2.60 -1.02
CA GLU A 37 25.68 -2.17 -0.40
C GLU A 37 26.12 -0.74 -0.79
N ASN A 38 25.94 -0.36 -2.06
CA ASN A 38 26.33 0.98 -2.54
C ASN A 38 25.35 2.09 -2.13
N GLN A 39 24.17 1.71 -1.61
CA GLN A 39 23.15 2.59 -1.03
C GLN A 39 22.73 3.82 -1.87
N ASP A 40 22.98 3.91 -3.18
CA ASP A 40 22.55 5.07 -3.98
C ASP A 40 21.24 4.80 -4.73
N CYS A 41 20.26 5.70 -4.61
CA CYS A 41 18.97 5.62 -5.29
C CYS A 41 19.05 5.94 -6.80
N LEU A 42 20.09 6.64 -7.26
CA LEU A 42 20.25 7.01 -8.67
C LEU A 42 21.08 5.98 -9.46
N LEU A 43 21.78 5.07 -8.77
CA LEU A 43 22.60 4.03 -9.39
C LEU A 43 21.84 2.69 -9.45
N GLY A 44 21.34 2.36 -10.64
CA GLY A 44 20.69 1.07 -10.91
C GLY A 44 21.68 -0.07 -11.22
N PRO A 45 21.24 -1.34 -11.17
CA PRO A 45 19.87 -1.80 -10.96
C PRO A 45 19.47 -2.00 -9.50
N HIS A 46 18.25 -1.56 -9.14
CA HIS A 46 17.70 -1.78 -7.80
C HIS A 46 17.11 -3.18 -7.65
N GLN A 47 17.48 -3.86 -6.57
CA GLN A 47 16.86 -5.12 -6.18
C GLN A 47 15.56 -4.85 -5.41
N ARG A 48 14.57 -5.74 -5.57
CA ARG A 48 13.26 -5.62 -4.96
C ARG A 48 12.80 -6.94 -4.36
N SER A 49 12.08 -6.86 -3.24
CA SER A 49 11.43 -8.00 -2.60
C SER A 49 9.92 -7.88 -2.78
N PRO A 50 9.21 -8.98 -3.05
CA PRO A 50 7.75 -8.93 -3.11
C PRO A 50 7.18 -8.69 -1.70
N VAL A 51 6.04 -8.00 -1.62
CA VAL A 51 5.34 -7.82 -0.35
C VAL A 51 4.71 -9.15 0.09
N LEU A 52 5.14 -9.64 1.24
CA LEU A 52 4.62 -10.87 1.85
C LEU A 52 3.58 -10.51 2.91
N PHE A 53 2.38 -11.07 2.77
CA PHE A 53 1.28 -10.84 3.70
C PHE A 53 1.69 -11.15 5.16
N GLY A 54 1.46 -10.18 6.05
CA GLY A 54 1.74 -10.30 7.47
C GLY A 54 3.21 -10.12 7.86
N LEU A 55 4.09 -9.79 6.91
CA LEU A 55 5.50 -9.48 7.19
C LEU A 55 5.77 -8.00 6.97
N GLU A 56 5.87 -7.27 8.06
CA GLU A 56 6.31 -5.87 8.02
C GLU A 56 7.78 -5.79 7.62
N SER A 57 8.10 -4.80 6.79
CA SER A 57 9.48 -4.57 6.38
C SER A 57 9.73 -3.10 6.11
N THR A 58 10.97 -2.67 6.36
CA THR A 58 11.46 -1.32 6.07
C THR A 58 12.82 -1.44 5.42
N SER A 59 13.01 -0.69 4.35
CA SER A 59 14.19 -0.69 3.49
C SER A 59 14.46 0.72 2.99
N GLY A 60 15.57 0.93 2.29
CA GLY A 60 15.88 2.22 1.72
C GLY A 60 17.16 2.27 0.92
N CYS A 61 17.39 3.46 0.35
CA CYS A 61 18.62 3.88 -0.28
C CYS A 61 18.90 5.34 0.14
N THR A 62 20.00 5.89 -0.32
CA THR A 62 20.42 7.27 -0.07
C THR A 62 20.46 8.03 -1.39
N LEU A 63 20.04 9.28 -1.34
CA LEU A 63 20.07 10.19 -2.47
C LEU A 63 21.18 11.20 -2.25
N ARG A 64 22.05 11.33 -3.25
CA ARG A 64 23.05 12.40 -3.36
C ARG A 64 22.72 13.18 -4.62
N LEU A 65 22.53 14.49 -4.46
CA LEU A 65 22.19 15.40 -5.55
C LEU A 65 23.43 16.23 -5.90
N ASP A 66 23.73 16.30 -7.19
CA ASP A 66 24.74 17.21 -7.73
C ASP A 66 24.09 18.55 -8.10
N ASP A 67 24.88 19.64 -8.08
CA ASP A 67 24.46 21.04 -8.23
C ASP A 67 23.67 21.39 -9.53
N ILE A 68 23.58 20.47 -10.50
CA ILE A 68 22.94 20.69 -11.81
C ILE A 68 21.71 19.77 -12.01
N ALA A 69 21.30 19.01 -11.00
CA ALA A 69 20.24 18.02 -11.15
C ALA A 69 18.85 18.65 -11.37
N ASN A 70 18.14 18.27 -12.43
CA ASN A 70 16.77 18.74 -12.65
C ASN A 70 15.83 18.10 -11.61
N CYS A 71 15.30 18.93 -10.71
CA CYS A 71 14.37 18.52 -9.65
C CYS A 71 13.23 17.61 -10.13
N SER A 72 12.54 17.98 -11.20
CA SER A 72 11.36 17.24 -11.65
C SER A 72 11.74 15.85 -12.15
N LEU A 73 12.88 15.74 -12.82
CA LEU A 73 13.43 14.47 -13.29
C LEU A 73 13.84 13.58 -12.10
N VAL A 74 14.53 14.14 -11.11
CA VAL A 74 14.93 13.37 -9.92
C VAL A 74 13.71 12.91 -9.12
N SER A 75 12.70 13.77 -9.00
CA SER A 75 11.44 13.45 -8.32
C SER A 75 10.72 12.26 -8.98
N GLN A 76 10.60 12.28 -10.31
CA GLN A 76 10.01 11.18 -11.08
C GLN A 76 10.84 9.89 -10.95
N LEU A 77 12.16 9.99 -11.12
CA LEU A 77 13.05 8.85 -11.01
C LEU A 77 12.98 8.20 -9.62
N LEU A 78 12.97 8.99 -8.55
CA LEU A 78 12.83 8.47 -7.19
C LEU A 78 11.48 7.82 -6.95
N LEU A 79 10.40 8.39 -7.50
CA LEU A 79 9.09 7.77 -7.42
C LEU A 79 9.08 6.40 -8.13
N ASP A 80 9.71 6.30 -9.30
CA ASP A 80 9.85 5.05 -10.04
C ASP A 80 10.75 4.04 -9.29
N VAL A 81 11.78 4.50 -8.58
CA VAL A 81 12.61 3.66 -7.70
C VAL A 81 11.81 3.19 -6.49
N LEU A 82 10.99 4.04 -5.88
CA LEU A 82 10.16 3.68 -4.73
C LEU A 82 9.06 2.68 -5.11
N ARG A 83 8.35 2.91 -6.23
CA ARG A 83 7.27 2.04 -6.72
C ARG A 83 7.76 0.80 -7.43
N GLY A 84 8.91 0.89 -8.08
CA GLY A 84 9.42 -0.16 -8.96
C GLY A 84 8.72 -0.18 -10.32
N PRO A 85 9.20 -1.04 -11.24
CA PRO A 85 8.59 -1.19 -12.56
C PRO A 85 7.18 -1.78 -12.44
N ASN A 86 6.27 -1.34 -13.32
CA ASN A 86 4.90 -1.85 -13.43
C ASN A 86 4.11 -1.82 -12.11
N TYR A 87 4.13 -0.69 -11.41
CA TYR A 87 3.41 -0.52 -10.15
C TYR A 87 1.91 -0.82 -10.33
N PRO A 88 1.35 -1.75 -9.53
CA PRO A 88 -0.03 -2.17 -9.69
C PRO A 88 -1.02 -1.12 -9.21
N GLN A 89 -2.20 -1.07 -9.83
CA GLN A 89 -3.31 -0.23 -9.37
C GLN A 89 -4.22 -0.96 -8.37
N ASP A 90 -4.35 -2.29 -8.53
CA ASP A 90 -5.19 -3.11 -7.69
C ASP A 90 -4.45 -4.35 -7.19
N VAL A 91 -4.90 -4.79 -6.02
CA VAL A 91 -4.39 -5.95 -5.29
C VAL A 91 -5.55 -6.89 -4.97
N ALA A 92 -5.33 -8.20 -5.10
CA ALA A 92 -6.36 -9.17 -4.73
C ALA A 92 -6.58 -9.14 -3.20
N SER A 93 -7.85 -9.09 -2.78
CA SER A 93 -8.24 -9.14 -1.37
C SER A 93 -7.91 -10.48 -0.71
N PHE A 94 -7.85 -11.57 -1.48
CA PHE A 94 -7.50 -12.92 -1.01
C PHE A 94 -6.29 -13.48 -1.76
N GLY A 95 -5.48 -14.32 -1.11
CA GLY A 95 -4.28 -14.88 -1.72
C GLY A 95 -4.46 -16.01 -2.74
N ASN A 96 -5.68 -16.49 -2.97
CA ASN A 96 -5.98 -17.43 -4.05
C ASN A 96 -6.24 -16.74 -5.40
N CYS A 97 -6.44 -15.41 -5.41
CA CYS A 97 -6.37 -14.51 -6.56
C CYS A 97 -7.11 -15.03 -7.80
N SER A 98 -8.45 -14.99 -7.75
CA SER A 98 -9.32 -15.37 -8.88
C SER A 98 -9.46 -14.20 -9.86
N LEU A 99 -9.03 -14.38 -11.11
CA LEU A 99 -9.13 -13.36 -12.17
C LEU A 99 -10.60 -13.08 -12.56
N ASP A 100 -11.49 -14.06 -12.40
CA ASP A 100 -12.90 -13.97 -12.79
C ASP A 100 -13.78 -13.14 -11.83
N ARG A 101 -13.23 -12.68 -10.69
CA ARG A 101 -13.99 -11.96 -9.65
C ARG A 101 -13.45 -10.55 -9.45
N SER A 102 -13.94 -9.61 -10.26
CA SER A 102 -13.56 -8.19 -10.17
C SER A 102 -13.84 -7.55 -8.81
N LEU A 103 -14.87 -8.00 -8.09
CA LEU A 103 -15.24 -7.53 -6.74
C LEU A 103 -14.24 -7.94 -5.65
N ASP A 104 -13.33 -8.86 -5.94
CA ASP A 104 -12.32 -9.33 -4.98
C ASP A 104 -11.02 -8.51 -5.07
N TRP A 105 -10.97 -7.44 -5.88
CA TRP A 105 -9.81 -6.55 -6.01
C TRP A 105 -9.97 -5.28 -5.17
N VAL A 106 -8.86 -4.83 -4.61
CA VAL A 106 -8.76 -3.65 -3.76
C VAL A 106 -7.81 -2.67 -4.43
N GLN A 107 -8.31 -1.47 -4.74
CA GLN A 107 -7.53 -0.41 -5.32
C GLN A 107 -6.53 0.16 -4.31
N ILE A 108 -5.30 0.41 -4.76
CA ILE A 108 -4.28 1.15 -4.01
C ILE A 108 -4.64 2.64 -4.01
N LYS A 109 -4.89 3.19 -2.83
CA LYS A 109 -5.13 4.63 -2.65
C LYS A 109 -3.83 5.34 -2.37
N THR A 110 -3.45 6.30 -3.20
CA THR A 110 -2.26 7.13 -2.97
C THR A 110 -2.61 8.38 -2.19
N ASP A 111 -1.84 8.64 -1.13
CA ASP A 111 -1.92 9.83 -0.33
C ASP A 111 -0.54 10.48 -0.23
N THR A 112 -0.50 11.75 -0.59
CA THR A 112 0.76 12.51 -0.65
C THR A 112 0.77 13.53 0.48
N SER A 113 1.74 13.42 1.40
CA SER A 113 1.95 14.43 2.44
C SER A 113 3.07 15.37 2.00
N SER A 114 2.73 16.63 1.74
CA SER A 114 3.69 17.69 1.42
C SER A 114 3.70 18.77 2.50
N THR A 115 4.88 19.17 2.97
CA THR A 115 5.07 20.47 3.62
C THR A 115 5.01 21.59 2.57
N GLU A 116 4.72 22.82 3.00
CA GLU A 116 4.24 23.93 2.15
C GLU A 116 5.13 24.27 0.93
N ALA A 117 4.48 24.81 -0.10
CA ALA A 117 4.92 24.78 -1.49
C ALA A 117 5.71 26.02 -1.93
N GLN A 118 7.02 26.05 -1.68
CA GLN A 118 7.97 26.86 -2.45
C GLN A 118 9.30 26.08 -2.59
N GLY A 119 9.44 25.29 -3.66
CA GLY A 119 10.71 24.58 -3.93
C GLY A 119 10.56 23.30 -4.75
N CYS A 120 11.62 22.50 -4.73
CA CYS A 120 11.70 21.18 -5.33
C CYS A 120 10.94 20.15 -4.47
N SER A 121 10.00 19.41 -5.06
CA SER A 121 9.22 18.36 -4.39
C SER A 121 9.87 16.99 -4.59
N ILE A 122 10.64 16.53 -3.60
CA ILE A 122 11.32 15.23 -3.66
C ILE A 122 10.60 14.19 -2.79
N PRO A 123 10.21 13.02 -3.34
CA PRO A 123 9.65 11.93 -2.56
C PRO A 123 10.76 11.27 -1.74
N LEU A 124 10.67 11.40 -0.42
CA LEU A 124 11.64 10.82 0.52
C LEU A 124 11.23 9.43 1.00
N SER A 125 9.94 9.12 1.01
CA SER A 125 9.50 7.81 1.43
C SER A 125 8.21 7.35 0.77
N LEU A 126 8.06 6.03 0.68
CA LEU A 126 6.84 5.33 0.33
C LEU A 126 6.53 4.34 1.45
N HIS A 127 5.36 4.49 2.07
CA HIS A 127 4.84 3.56 3.07
C HIS A 127 3.55 2.92 2.56
N LEU A 128 3.42 1.60 2.70
CA LEU A 128 2.20 0.87 2.39
C LEU A 128 1.50 0.48 3.70
N ASP A 129 0.33 1.07 3.95
CA ASP A 129 -0.57 0.62 5.01
C ASP A 129 -1.54 -0.41 4.43
N ILE A 130 -1.42 -1.66 4.89
CA ILE A 130 -2.29 -2.75 4.44
C ILE A 130 -3.22 -3.14 5.59
N GLU A 131 -4.47 -2.69 5.51
CA GLU A 131 -5.52 -3.05 6.44
C GLU A 131 -6.10 -4.42 6.10
N TRP A 132 -6.21 -5.30 7.08
CA TRP A 132 -6.64 -6.67 6.85
C TRP A 132 -7.50 -7.24 7.97
N THR A 133 -8.26 -8.29 7.65
CA THR A 133 -9.13 -9.00 8.58
C THR A 133 -9.13 -10.51 8.29
N LYS A 134 -9.63 -11.29 9.24
CA LYS A 134 -9.94 -12.70 9.06
C LYS A 134 -11.40 -12.85 8.63
N TYR A 135 -11.62 -13.36 7.43
CA TYR A 135 -12.95 -13.60 6.86
C TYR A 135 -13.24 -15.10 6.74
N GLY A 136 -14.44 -15.53 7.12
CA GLY A 136 -14.87 -16.93 7.01
C GLY A 136 -15.32 -17.52 8.33
N THR A 137 -15.31 -18.85 8.42
CA THR A 137 -15.75 -19.58 9.62
C THR A 137 -14.67 -19.54 10.70
N LEU A 138 -15.08 -19.70 11.97
CA LEU A 138 -14.16 -19.72 13.11
C LEU A 138 -13.09 -20.81 12.99
N GLY A 139 -13.44 -21.97 12.42
CA GLY A 139 -12.53 -23.11 12.26
C GLY A 139 -11.58 -23.01 11.07
N ASN A 140 -11.85 -22.15 10.08
CA ASN A 140 -10.98 -21.96 8.92
C ASN A 140 -11.09 -20.52 8.36
N PRO A 141 -10.68 -19.50 9.12
CA PRO A 141 -10.71 -18.13 8.66
C PRO A 141 -9.59 -17.88 7.64
N GLN A 142 -9.89 -17.15 6.57
CA GLN A 142 -8.93 -16.73 5.56
C GLN A 142 -8.55 -15.26 5.77
N ALA A 143 -7.29 -14.91 5.52
CA ALA A 143 -6.87 -13.52 5.51
C ALA A 143 -7.48 -12.79 4.31
N LYS A 144 -8.05 -11.61 4.58
CA LYS A 144 -8.63 -10.72 3.58
C LYS A 144 -8.06 -9.31 3.74
N ILE A 145 -7.50 -8.74 2.68
CA ILE A 145 -7.15 -7.32 2.62
C ILE A 145 -8.44 -6.51 2.45
N VAL A 146 -8.61 -5.49 3.30
CA VAL A 146 -9.77 -4.60 3.33
C VAL A 146 -9.46 -3.31 2.60
N SER A 147 -8.29 -2.74 2.84
CA SER A 147 -7.81 -1.53 2.18
C SER A 147 -6.29 -1.56 2.07
N ILE A 148 -5.76 -0.85 1.06
CA ILE A 148 -4.34 -0.60 0.92
C ILE A 148 -4.14 0.88 0.59
N ARG A 149 -3.25 1.52 1.35
CA ARG A 149 -2.93 2.94 1.23
C ARG A 149 -1.44 3.11 1.00
N GLU A 150 -1.08 3.80 -0.06
CA GLU A 150 0.29 4.24 -0.36
C GLU A 150 0.46 5.67 0.16
N VAL A 151 1.31 5.86 1.16
CA VAL A 151 1.63 7.16 1.73
C VAL A 151 3.00 7.60 1.25
N ILE A 152 3.03 8.67 0.45
CA ILE A 152 4.26 9.27 -0.09
C ILE A 152 4.59 10.53 0.71
N GLN A 153 5.74 10.54 1.36
CA GLN A 153 6.24 11.73 2.04
C GLN A 153 7.11 12.55 1.10
N ILE A 154 6.70 13.80 0.86
CA ILE A 154 7.41 14.74 0.01
C ILE A 154 8.01 15.83 0.89
N ASN A 155 9.30 16.10 0.70
CA ASN A 155 9.94 17.27 1.26
C ASN A 155 10.06 18.34 0.16
N THR A 156 9.64 19.56 0.51
CA THR A 156 9.71 20.76 -0.34
C THR A 156 10.88 21.62 0.14
N SER A 157 11.97 21.63 -0.61
CA SER A 157 13.12 22.50 -0.33
C SER A 157 13.71 23.02 -1.62
N SER A 158 14.40 24.17 -1.58
CA SER A 158 15.06 24.69 -2.78
C SER A 158 16.14 23.71 -3.25
N LEU A 159 16.28 23.57 -4.56
CA LEU A 159 17.26 22.67 -5.17
C LEU A 159 18.69 23.02 -4.73
N ASP A 160 18.97 24.31 -4.51
CA ASP A 160 20.25 24.80 -4.01
C ASP A 160 20.57 24.29 -2.59
N VAL A 161 19.55 24.12 -1.73
CA VAL A 161 19.72 23.56 -0.38
C VAL A 161 19.88 22.05 -0.43
N LEU A 162 19.24 21.40 -1.39
CA LEU A 162 19.34 19.95 -1.62
C LEU A 162 20.66 19.54 -2.28
N SER A 163 21.26 20.42 -3.08
CA SER A 163 22.45 20.11 -3.89
C SER A 163 23.74 20.72 -3.30
N GLY A 164 23.65 21.91 -2.71
CA GLY A 164 24.79 22.78 -2.37
C GLY A 164 25.66 22.37 -1.18
N GLY A 165 25.75 21.09 -0.81
CA GLY A 165 26.56 20.67 0.35
C GLY A 165 26.93 19.20 0.46
N GLY A 166 26.71 18.37 -0.56
CA GLY A 166 26.94 16.92 -0.45
C GLY A 166 26.00 16.24 0.56
N ALA A 167 24.84 16.85 0.82
CA ALA A 167 23.83 16.33 1.73
C ALA A 167 23.31 14.98 1.22
N VAL A 168 23.20 14.02 2.14
CA VAL A 168 22.75 12.66 1.86
C VAL A 168 21.36 12.48 2.43
N TYR A 169 20.36 12.29 1.57
CA TYR A 169 18.97 12.13 1.99
C TYR A 169 18.59 10.66 2.06
N PRO A 170 18.09 10.15 3.20
CA PRO A 170 17.63 8.78 3.30
C PRO A 170 16.27 8.63 2.61
N ILE A 171 16.20 7.77 1.60
CA ILE A 171 14.99 7.38 0.91
C ILE A 171 14.49 6.06 1.49
N ARG A 172 13.22 6.00 1.92
CA ARG A 172 12.68 4.84 2.65
C ARG A 172 11.50 4.19 1.93
N SER A 173 11.46 2.87 1.95
CA SER A 173 10.33 2.07 1.44
C SER A 173 9.92 1.08 2.53
N SER A 174 8.64 1.04 2.89
CA SER A 174 8.17 0.23 4.01
C SER A 174 6.72 -0.24 3.84
N VAL A 175 6.36 -1.29 4.59
CA VAL A 175 5.01 -1.86 4.63
C VAL A 175 4.62 -2.22 6.06
N SER A 176 3.37 -1.92 6.41
CA SER A 176 2.73 -2.28 7.68
C SER A 176 1.46 -3.13 7.42
N PHE A 177 1.12 -4.01 8.37
CA PHE A 177 -0.08 -4.86 8.28
C PHE A 177 -1.00 -4.62 9.47
N ILE A 178 -2.07 -3.86 9.26
CA ILE A 178 -2.95 -3.36 10.32
C ILE A 178 -4.20 -4.25 10.44
N PRO A 179 -4.38 -5.00 11.54
CA PRO A 179 -5.60 -5.78 11.74
C PRO A 179 -6.77 -4.87 12.10
N VAL A 180 -7.84 -4.88 11.30
CA VAL A 180 -9.03 -4.00 11.52
C VAL A 180 -10.17 -4.66 12.28
N SER A 181 -9.98 -5.88 12.76
CA SER A 181 -11.00 -6.64 13.49
C SER A 181 -10.41 -7.36 14.69
N ALA A 182 -11.18 -7.42 15.79
CA ALA A 182 -10.87 -8.30 16.90
C ALA A 182 -10.88 -9.78 16.47
N PRO A 183 -10.09 -10.65 17.11
CA PRO A 183 -10.16 -12.09 16.89
C PRO A 183 -11.58 -12.64 17.10
N ALA A 184 -11.99 -13.57 16.25
CA ALA A 184 -13.25 -14.28 16.43
C ALA A 184 -13.16 -15.19 17.66
N VAL A 185 -14.15 -15.10 18.56
CA VAL A 185 -14.24 -15.91 19.78
C VAL A 185 -15.38 -16.92 19.62
N PRO A 186 -15.21 -18.19 20.05
CA PRO A 186 -16.32 -19.14 20.09
C PRO A 186 -17.43 -18.66 21.02
N GLY A 187 -18.68 -18.81 20.58
CA GLY A 187 -19.87 -18.52 21.38
C GLY A 187 -20.88 -17.66 20.65
N LEU A 188 -22.09 -17.60 21.20
CA LEU A 188 -23.09 -16.63 20.79
C LEU A 188 -22.68 -15.26 21.34
N ARG A 189 -22.79 -14.21 20.52
CA ARG A 189 -22.73 -12.84 21.07
C ARG A 189 -23.83 -12.69 22.11
N ALA A 190 -23.54 -11.97 23.19
CA ALA A 190 -24.53 -11.67 24.22
C ALA A 190 -25.77 -11.07 23.56
N THR A 191 -26.95 -11.55 23.96
CA THR A 191 -28.23 -10.99 23.50
C THR A 191 -28.23 -9.49 23.80
N PRO A 192 -28.50 -8.62 22.80
CA PRO A 192 -28.50 -7.18 23.03
C PRO A 192 -29.54 -6.83 24.10
N THR A 193 -29.12 -6.11 25.14
CA THR A 193 -30.04 -5.63 26.18
C THR A 193 -30.81 -4.45 25.62
N PHE A 194 -32.11 -4.65 25.38
CA PHE A 194 -33.01 -3.57 24.98
C PHE A 194 -33.58 -2.89 26.23
N ASN A 195 -33.26 -1.61 26.45
CA ASN A 195 -33.82 -0.83 27.55
C ASN A 195 -35.19 -0.28 27.14
N ALA A 196 -36.21 -1.14 27.18
CA ALA A 196 -37.61 -0.73 27.00
C ALA A 196 -38.21 -0.24 28.31
N LYS A 197 -38.83 0.94 28.29
CA LYS A 197 -39.82 1.33 29.31
C LYS A 197 -41.18 1.38 28.65
N LEU A 198 -42.12 0.61 29.17
CA LEU A 198 -43.52 0.72 28.77
C LEU A 198 -44.16 1.93 29.46
N PRO A 199 -45.05 2.67 28.78
CA PRO A 199 -45.94 3.64 29.41
C PRO A 199 -46.76 2.98 30.54
N PHE A 200 -47.14 3.76 31.54
CA PHE A 200 -47.82 3.26 32.75
C PHE A 200 -49.20 2.62 32.45
N ASP A 201 -49.82 2.99 31.34
CA ASP A 201 -51.15 2.59 30.88
C ASP A 201 -51.12 1.54 29.77
N PHE A 202 -49.96 0.95 29.45
CA PHE A 202 -49.81 -0.04 28.37
C PHE A 202 -50.77 -1.24 28.49
N PHE A 203 -51.27 -1.49 29.69
CA PHE A 203 -52.06 -2.64 30.06
C PHE A 203 -53.49 -2.29 30.55
N TYR A 204 -53.94 -1.05 30.35
CA TYR A 204 -55.22 -0.59 30.88
C TYR A 204 -56.36 -0.60 29.84
N PRO A 205 -57.57 -1.09 30.18
CA PRO A 205 -57.91 -2.04 31.24
C PRO A 205 -57.79 -3.48 30.72
N PHE A 206 -57.13 -4.36 31.46
CA PHE A 206 -57.29 -5.80 31.23
C PHE A 206 -58.68 -6.25 31.70
N VAL A 207 -59.41 -6.96 30.82
CA VAL A 207 -60.68 -7.65 31.09
C VAL A 207 -60.47 -9.02 31.73
#